data_AF-A0A926SI01-F1
#
_entry.id   AF-A0A926SI01-F1
#
_cell.length_a   1.000
_cell.length_b   1.000
_cell.length_c   1.000
_cell.angle_alpha   90.00
_cell.angle_beta   90.00
_cell.angle_gamma   90.00
#
_symmetry.space_group_name_H-M   'P 1'
#
loop_
_entity.id
_entity.type
_entity.pdbx_description
1 polymer ?
#
loop_
_entity_poly.entity_id
_entity_poly.type
_entity_poly.pdbx_seq_one_letter_code
_entity_poly.pdbx_strand_id
1 'polypeptide(L)'
;MNKSLQSSKQINASCNYAAGKAVGGQEINVDLCSIRVKNSQSVAFIYYLNSDQVESEADCSNRTWVTFPERQVNRPQSPATQNMLDTVCSRRNSTSSTTSSAGTAIVFDPPSNVRVSPNGAILCSVQKKTTINIYGSDGSWYKTDVCGSIGFIHADQVRF
;
A
#
# COMPACT_ATOMS: atom_id res chain seq x y z
N MET A 1 -5.86 17.15 36.48
CA MET A 1 -4.51 16.63 36.20
C MET A 1 -4.58 15.86 34.88
N ASN A 2 -4.13 16.48 33.79
CA ASN A 2 -4.28 15.99 32.43
C ASN A 2 -3.32 14.81 32.17
N LYS A 3 -3.85 13.64 31.81
CA LYS A 3 -3.06 12.56 31.21
C LYS A 3 -3.02 12.76 29.70
N SER A 4 -1.85 13.17 29.21
CA SER A 4 -1.52 13.25 27.79
C SER A 4 -1.57 11.85 27.17
N LEU A 5 -2.42 11.68 26.15
CA LEU A 5 -2.48 10.49 25.31
C LEU A 5 -1.36 10.59 24.27
N GLN A 6 -0.22 9.94 24.51
CA GLN A 6 0.74 9.63 23.45
C GLN A 6 0.21 8.43 22.65
N SER A 7 -0.36 8.71 21.48
CA SER A 7 -0.77 7.70 20.51
C SER A 7 0.46 7.08 19.87
N SER A 8 0.98 5.98 20.42
CA SER A 8 1.96 5.14 19.74
C SER A 8 1.31 4.46 18.54
N LYS A 9 1.42 5.07 17.36
CA LYS A 9 1.00 4.50 16.08
C LYS A 9 1.83 3.22 15.85
N GLN A 10 1.24 2.05 16.09
CA GLN A 10 1.88 0.76 15.84
C GLN A 10 2.31 0.70 14.38
N ILE A 11 3.62 0.57 14.14
CA ILE A 11 4.14 0.27 12.80
C ILE A 11 3.81 -1.19 12.54
N ASN A 12 2.80 -1.43 11.69
CA ASN A 12 2.48 -2.76 11.20
C ASN A 12 3.71 -3.28 10.42
N ALA A 13 4.24 -4.46 10.78
CA ALA A 13 5.45 -5.02 10.18
C ALA A 13 5.33 -5.20 8.65
N SER A 14 4.12 -5.28 8.11
CA SER A 14 3.86 -5.31 6.66
C SER A 14 4.07 -3.97 5.94
N CYS A 15 4.20 -2.86 6.68
CA CYS A 15 4.31 -1.50 6.16
C CYS A 15 5.72 -0.91 6.30
N ASN A 16 6.70 -1.72 6.70
CA ASN A 16 8.04 -1.25 7.03
C ASN A 16 9.04 -1.69 5.94
N TYR A 17 9.90 -0.77 5.50
CA TYR A 17 10.99 -1.08 4.59
C TYR A 17 12.30 -0.44 5.07
N ALA A 18 13.21 -1.27 5.57
CA ALA A 18 14.55 -0.86 5.93
C ALA A 18 15.38 -0.59 4.67
N ALA A 19 15.59 0.69 4.34
CA ALA A 19 16.34 1.10 3.17
C ALA A 19 17.87 1.00 3.38
N GLY A 20 18.32 1.03 4.64
CA GLY A 20 19.72 0.86 5.05
C GLY A 20 20.27 2.07 5.81
N LYS A 21 21.60 2.23 5.83
CA LYS A 21 22.27 3.35 6.52
C LYS A 21 22.65 4.47 5.55
N ALA A 22 22.31 5.71 5.90
CA ALA A 22 22.73 6.92 5.20
C ALA A 22 24.23 7.19 5.39
N VAL A 23 24.78 8.17 4.65
CA VAL A 23 26.19 8.62 4.79
C VAL A 23 26.54 9.01 6.23
N GLY A 24 25.59 9.62 6.96
CA GLY A 24 25.75 9.99 8.38
C GLY A 24 25.62 8.84 9.37
N GLY A 25 25.50 7.59 8.90
CA GLY A 25 25.32 6.39 9.75
C GLY A 25 23.90 6.16 10.26
N GLN A 26 23.01 7.14 10.06
CA GLN A 26 21.58 7.09 10.43
C GLN A 26 20.86 5.99 9.66
N GLU A 27 19.99 5.26 10.34
CA GLU A 27 19.15 4.26 9.71
C GLU A 27 17.98 4.93 8.99
N ILE A 28 17.74 4.52 7.75
CA ILE A 28 16.61 4.96 6.94
C ILE A 28 15.60 3.83 6.87
N ASN A 29 14.39 4.14 7.30
CA ASN A 29 13.27 3.22 7.20
C ASN A 29 12.06 3.91 6.58
N VAL A 30 11.40 3.28 5.61
CA VAL A 30 10.26 3.85 4.88
C VAL A 30 8.95 3.26 5.42
N ASP A 31 7.97 4.12 5.70
CA ASP A 31 6.59 3.69 5.92
C ASP A 31 5.93 3.44 4.55
N LEU A 32 5.94 2.19 4.10
CA LEU A 32 5.36 1.77 2.84
C LEU A 32 3.86 2.07 2.73
N CYS A 33 3.15 2.15 3.85
CA CYS A 33 1.71 2.40 3.89
C CYS A 33 1.37 3.90 3.86
N SER A 34 2.36 4.76 4.11
CA SER A 34 2.27 6.20 3.88
C SER A 34 2.39 6.60 2.41
N ILE A 35 2.83 5.69 1.53
CA ILE A 35 3.09 6.00 0.13
C ILE A 35 1.77 6.31 -0.59
N ARG A 36 1.67 7.51 -1.16
CA ARG A 36 0.51 8.02 -1.92
C ARG A 36 0.99 8.64 -3.24
N VAL A 37 0.63 8.02 -4.35
CA VAL A 37 0.86 8.60 -5.68
C VAL A 37 0.02 9.88 -5.80
N LYS A 38 0.68 11.00 -6.09
CA LYS A 38 0.02 12.30 -6.31
C LYS A 38 -0.29 12.52 -7.78
N ASN A 39 0.69 12.27 -8.64
CA ASN A 39 0.54 12.36 -10.09
C ASN A 39 1.56 11.45 -10.80
N SER A 40 1.78 11.68 -12.10
CA SER A 40 2.67 10.83 -12.89
C SER A 40 4.16 10.92 -12.53
N GLN A 41 4.57 11.88 -11.72
CA GLN A 41 5.97 12.13 -11.38
C GLN A 41 6.18 12.24 -9.87
N SER A 42 5.14 12.60 -9.12
CA SER A 42 5.18 12.86 -7.70
C SER A 42 4.53 11.75 -6.86
N VAL A 43 5.26 11.30 -5.84
CA VAL A 43 4.81 10.31 -4.85
C VAL A 43 5.09 10.85 -3.44
N ALA A 44 4.04 11.06 -2.64
CA ALA A 44 4.18 11.40 -1.23
C ALA A 44 4.49 10.15 -0.41
N PHE A 45 5.35 10.26 0.59
CA PHE A 45 5.74 9.18 1.49
C PHE A 45 6.30 9.73 2.80
N ILE A 46 6.44 8.86 3.78
CA ILE A 46 7.05 9.12 5.07
C ILE A 46 8.22 8.15 5.23
N TYR A 47 9.36 8.68 5.65
CA TYR A 47 10.49 7.87 6.09
C TYR A 47 10.97 8.33 7.46
N TYR A 48 11.76 7.50 8.10
CA TYR A 48 12.34 7.74 9.41
C TYR A 48 13.85 7.81 9.27
N LEU A 49 14.46 8.84 9.87
CA LEU A 49 15.89 8.89 10.17
C LEU A 49 16.05 8.47 11.62
N ASN A 50 16.52 7.23 11.84
CA ASN A 50 16.40 6.56 13.14
C ASN A 50 14.93 6.52 13.60
N SER A 51 14.55 7.34 14.59
CA SER A 51 13.18 7.48 15.09
C SER A 51 12.43 8.70 14.55
N ASP A 52 13.13 9.62 13.88
CA ASP A 52 12.57 10.92 13.51
C ASP A 52 11.80 10.81 12.20
N GLN A 53 10.50 11.11 12.27
CA GLN A 53 9.61 11.05 11.13
C GLN A 53 9.85 12.24 10.19
N VAL A 54 10.03 11.95 8.90
CA VAL A 54 10.20 12.95 7.85
C VAL A 54 9.13 12.73 6.79
N GLU A 55 8.24 13.72 6.65
CA GLU A 55 7.28 13.75 5.55
C GLU A 55 7.96 14.21 4.27
N SER A 56 7.67 13.56 3.15
CA SER A 56 8.41 13.79 1.91
C SER A 56 7.59 13.54 0.65
N GLU A 57 8.06 14.16 -0.43
CA GLU A 57 7.52 13.97 -1.77
C GLU A 57 8.65 13.66 -2.74
N ALA A 58 8.62 12.48 -3.34
CA ALA A 58 9.58 12.04 -4.34
C ALA A 58 9.15 12.53 -5.73
N ASP A 59 10.09 13.13 -6.45
CA ASP A 59 10.04 13.29 -7.89
C ASP A 59 10.80 12.13 -8.53
N CYS A 60 10.02 11.18 -9.05
CA CYS A 60 10.53 9.94 -9.61
C CYS A 60 11.18 10.12 -10.98
N SER A 61 10.89 11.21 -11.70
CA SER A 61 11.56 11.53 -12.97
C SER A 61 12.96 12.09 -12.72
N ASN A 62 13.08 12.98 -11.73
CA ASN A 62 14.34 13.65 -11.41
C ASN A 62 15.21 12.91 -10.38
N ARG A 63 14.70 11.79 -9.83
CA ARG A 63 15.33 11.02 -8.74
C ARG A 63 15.75 11.93 -7.58
N THR A 64 14.83 12.80 -7.18
CA THR A 64 14.95 13.74 -6.07
C THR A 64 13.78 13.58 -5.13
N TRP A 65 13.91 14.03 -3.87
CA TRP A 65 12.75 14.20 -3.00
C TRP A 65 12.83 15.52 -2.25
N VAL A 66 11.68 16.04 -1.87
CA VAL A 66 11.53 17.21 -1.03
C VAL A 66 11.07 16.78 0.34
N THR A 67 11.70 17.29 1.40
CA THR A 67 11.26 17.08 2.79
C THR A 67 10.40 18.24 3.27
N PHE A 68 9.44 17.97 4.14
CA PHE A 68 8.55 18.99 4.73
C PHE A 68 8.77 19.09 6.25
N PRO A 69 8.54 20.28 6.84
CA PRO A 69 8.01 21.51 6.23
C PRO A 69 9.03 22.40 5.49
N GLU A 70 10.33 22.18 5.64
CA GLU A 70 11.39 23.08 5.18
C GLU A 70 11.54 23.15 3.65
N ARG A 71 10.93 22.22 2.91
CA ARG A 71 10.97 22.09 1.45
C ARG A 71 12.39 21.94 0.90
N GLN A 72 13.27 21.28 1.64
CA GLN A 72 14.62 21.00 1.18
C GLN A 72 14.60 19.91 0.10
N VAL A 73 15.21 20.21 -1.06
CA VAL A 73 15.41 19.25 -2.15
C VAL A 73 16.65 18.41 -1.87
N ASN A 74 16.49 17.10 -1.87
CA ASN A 74 17.53 16.13 -1.60
C ASN A 74 17.74 15.19 -2.80
N ARG A 75 18.96 14.69 -2.94
CA ARG A 75 19.37 13.67 -3.93
C ARG A 75 20.01 12.48 -3.22
N PRO A 76 19.94 11.27 -3.78
CA PRO A 76 20.64 10.12 -3.21
C PRO A 76 22.13 10.40 -3.06
N GLN A 77 22.67 10.13 -1.89
CA GLN A 77 24.11 10.26 -1.56
C GLN A 77 24.68 8.94 -1.03
N SER A 78 23.84 7.91 -0.91
CA SER A 78 24.20 6.59 -0.38
C SER A 78 23.32 5.52 -1.03
N PRO A 79 23.73 4.24 -0.97
CA PRO A 79 22.85 3.14 -1.35
C PRO A 79 21.50 3.17 -0.62
N ALA A 80 21.44 3.62 0.65
CA ALA A 80 20.19 3.69 1.40
C ALA A 80 19.20 4.71 0.83
N THR A 81 19.66 5.93 0.52
CA THR A 81 18.79 6.94 -0.10
C THR A 81 18.43 6.61 -1.56
N GLN A 82 19.26 5.84 -2.24
CA GLN A 82 18.96 5.27 -3.55
C GLN A 82 17.83 4.22 -3.44
N ASN A 83 17.98 3.22 -2.56
CA ASN A 83 16.98 2.18 -2.29
C ASN A 83 15.64 2.75 -1.82
N MET A 84 15.68 3.80 -0.99
CA MET A 84 14.50 4.53 -0.55
C MET A 84 13.71 5.07 -1.75
N LEU A 85 14.37 5.83 -2.63
CA LEU A 85 13.71 6.36 -3.83
C LEU A 85 13.24 5.26 -4.77
N ASP A 86 14.04 4.20 -4.98
CA ASP A 86 13.66 3.10 -5.87
C ASP A 86 12.40 2.38 -5.35
N THR A 87 12.29 2.19 -4.03
CA THR A 87 11.11 1.60 -3.40
C THR A 87 9.89 2.51 -3.51
N VAL A 88 10.03 3.81 -3.23
CA VAL A 88 8.92 4.78 -3.32
C VAL A 88 8.44 4.93 -4.77
N CYS A 89 9.38 5.01 -5.71
CA CYS A 89 9.06 5.26 -7.12
C CYS A 89 8.61 4.01 -7.88
N SER A 90 9.04 2.81 -7.48
CA SER A 90 8.46 1.55 -8.02
C SER A 90 6.99 1.37 -7.62
N ARG A 91 6.59 1.94 -6.47
CA ARG A 91 5.19 1.98 -6.04
C ARG A 91 4.34 2.96 -6.86
N ARG A 92 4.94 3.82 -7.70
CA ARG A 92 4.22 4.63 -8.70
C ARG A 92 3.54 3.76 -9.76
N ASN A 93 4.24 2.73 -10.21
CA ASN A 93 3.71 1.72 -11.15
C ASN A 93 2.92 0.63 -10.44
N SER A 94 3.07 0.53 -9.12
CA SER A 94 2.21 -0.30 -8.29
C SER A 94 1.08 0.58 -7.75
N THR A 95 0.10 0.87 -8.61
CA THR A 95 -1.30 0.87 -8.15
C THR A 95 -1.40 -0.26 -7.15
N SER A 96 -1.68 0.03 -5.87
CA SER A 96 -1.56 -0.97 -4.80
C SER A 96 -2.39 -2.20 -5.12
N SER A 97 -1.72 -3.18 -5.69
CA SER A 97 -2.20 -4.49 -6.02
C SER A 97 -0.92 -5.32 -6.11
N THR A 98 -0.29 -5.56 -4.95
CA THR A 98 0.40 -6.84 -4.78
C THR A 98 -0.69 -7.90 -4.80
N THR A 99 -1.19 -8.16 -6.00
CA THR A 99 -2.19 -9.17 -6.32
C THR A 99 -1.48 -10.29 -7.04
N SER A 100 -0.45 -10.82 -6.38
CA SER A 100 -0.23 -12.26 -6.51
C SER A 100 -1.50 -12.88 -5.94
N SER A 101 -2.22 -13.66 -6.74
CA SER A 101 -3.35 -14.42 -6.22
C SER A 101 -2.84 -15.28 -5.05
N ALA A 102 -3.42 -15.04 -3.88
CA ALA A 102 -3.20 -15.87 -2.70
C ALA A 102 -3.80 -17.27 -2.88
N GLY A 103 -4.75 -17.41 -3.81
CA GLY A 103 -5.33 -18.66 -4.25
C GLY A 103 -6.48 -18.44 -5.23
N THR A 104 -7.25 -19.49 -5.44
CA THR A 104 -8.49 -19.46 -6.22
C THR A 104 -9.67 -19.92 -5.35
N ALA A 105 -10.87 -19.48 -5.71
CA ALA A 105 -12.11 -19.93 -5.09
C ALA A 105 -13.19 -20.11 -6.15
N ILE A 106 -14.19 -20.95 -5.88
CA ILE A 106 -15.34 -21.18 -6.74
C ILE A 106 -16.52 -20.39 -6.21
N VAL A 107 -17.06 -19.49 -7.03
CA VAL A 107 -18.39 -18.91 -6.80
C VAL A 107 -19.41 -20.01 -7.04
N PHE A 108 -20.07 -20.50 -5.98
CA PHE A 108 -20.87 -21.72 -6.05
C PHE A 108 -22.38 -21.49 -6.16
N ASP A 109 -22.86 -20.30 -5.81
CA ASP A 109 -24.30 -19.94 -5.83
C ASP A 109 -24.55 -18.57 -6.49
N PRO A 110 -24.60 -18.52 -7.84
CA PRO A 110 -24.97 -17.30 -8.57
C PRO A 110 -26.48 -16.99 -8.45
N PRO A 111 -26.89 -15.71 -8.44
CA PRO A 111 -26.05 -14.53 -8.60
C PRO A 111 -25.31 -14.17 -7.31
N SER A 112 -23.98 -14.04 -7.40
CA SER A 112 -23.15 -13.60 -6.28
C SER A 112 -22.64 -12.18 -6.52
N ASN A 113 -22.73 -11.32 -5.51
CA ASN A 113 -22.38 -9.91 -5.60
C ASN A 113 -20.95 -9.66 -5.15
N VAL A 114 -20.23 -8.91 -5.98
CA VAL A 114 -18.95 -8.29 -5.65
C VAL A 114 -19.21 -6.82 -5.37
N ARG A 115 -18.58 -6.28 -4.32
CA ARG A 115 -18.80 -4.90 -3.86
C ARG A 115 -17.53 -4.07 -3.92
N VAL A 116 -17.68 -2.76 -3.98
CA VAL A 116 -16.54 -1.81 -3.98
C VAL A 116 -15.78 -1.80 -2.65
N SER A 117 -16.46 -2.16 -1.55
CA SER A 117 -15.93 -2.34 -0.20
C SER A 117 -16.80 -3.35 0.56
N PRO A 118 -16.34 -3.93 1.68
CA PRO A 118 -17.20 -4.69 2.59
C PRO A 118 -18.48 -3.93 2.92
N ASN A 119 -19.64 -4.57 2.69
CA ASN A 119 -20.97 -3.96 2.85
C ASN A 119 -21.25 -2.69 2.00
N GLY A 120 -20.37 -2.35 1.05
CA GLY A 120 -20.50 -1.18 0.17
C GLY A 120 -21.42 -1.41 -1.03
N ALA A 121 -21.41 -0.47 -1.98
CA ALA A 121 -22.17 -0.60 -3.22
C ALA A 121 -21.76 -1.84 -4.03
N ILE A 122 -22.70 -2.44 -4.76
CA ILE A 122 -22.43 -3.56 -5.67
C ILE A 122 -21.60 -3.03 -6.84
N LEU A 123 -20.44 -3.64 -7.06
CA LEU A 123 -19.56 -3.37 -8.19
C LEU A 123 -20.03 -4.14 -9.43
N CYS A 124 -20.26 -5.44 -9.28
CA CYS A 124 -20.91 -6.28 -10.28
C CYS A 124 -21.47 -7.56 -9.66
N SER A 125 -22.21 -8.34 -10.45
CA SER A 125 -22.78 -9.62 -10.02
C SER A 125 -22.30 -10.75 -10.94
N VAL A 126 -21.71 -11.77 -10.35
CA VAL A 126 -21.27 -13.00 -11.03
C VAL A 126 -22.48 -13.87 -11.31
N GLN A 127 -22.77 -14.10 -12.58
CA GLN A 127 -24.01 -14.76 -13.04
C GLN A 127 -23.90 -16.29 -13.18
N LYS A 128 -22.69 -16.84 -13.12
CA LYS A 128 -22.44 -18.26 -13.38
C LYS A 128 -21.43 -18.79 -12.38
N LYS A 129 -21.51 -20.09 -12.12
CA LYS A 129 -20.50 -20.79 -11.33
C LYS A 129 -19.16 -20.68 -12.05
N THR A 130 -18.18 -20.07 -11.38
CA THR A 130 -16.87 -19.82 -11.97
C THR A 130 -15.80 -19.82 -10.89
N THR A 131 -14.58 -20.18 -11.28
CA THR A 131 -13.39 -19.99 -10.46
C THR A 131 -12.93 -18.54 -10.57
N ILE A 132 -12.58 -17.94 -9.44
CA ILE A 132 -12.10 -16.56 -9.31
C ILE A 132 -10.76 -16.53 -8.61
N ASN A 133 -9.97 -15.49 -8.88
CA ASN A 133 -8.74 -15.23 -8.14
C ASN A 133 -9.07 -14.57 -6.80
N ILE A 134 -8.38 -15.01 -5.75
CA ILE A 134 -8.45 -14.43 -4.42
C ILE A 134 -7.11 -13.77 -4.10
N TYR A 135 -7.14 -12.51 -3.69
CA TYR A 135 -5.96 -11.70 -3.44
C TYR A 135 -5.69 -11.39 -1.97
N GLY A 136 -6.54 -11.93 -1.09
CA GLY A 136 -6.48 -11.71 0.35
C GLY A 136 -7.88 -11.59 0.94
N SER A 137 -7.94 -11.53 2.26
CA SER A 137 -9.18 -11.43 3.03
C SER A 137 -9.22 -10.15 3.86
N ASP A 138 -10.44 -9.72 4.16
CA ASP A 138 -10.77 -8.65 5.09
C ASP A 138 -12.02 -9.09 5.89
N GLY A 139 -11.80 -9.68 7.06
CA GLY A 139 -12.85 -10.38 7.81
C GLY A 139 -13.50 -11.49 6.97
N SER A 140 -14.84 -11.44 6.84
CA SER A 140 -15.63 -12.37 6.03
C SER A 140 -15.67 -12.01 4.54
N TRP A 141 -14.79 -11.14 4.05
CA TRP A 141 -14.75 -10.72 2.65
C TRP A 141 -13.42 -11.13 2.01
N TYR A 142 -13.49 -11.52 0.74
CA TYR A 142 -12.32 -11.82 -0.07
C TYR A 142 -12.15 -10.82 -1.20
N LYS A 143 -10.91 -10.40 -1.46
CA LYS A 143 -10.57 -9.53 -2.58
C LYS A 143 -10.49 -10.35 -3.86
N THR A 144 -11.18 -9.91 -4.90
CA THR A 144 -11.22 -10.56 -6.22
C THR A 144 -11.29 -9.52 -7.34
N ASP A 145 -10.85 -9.88 -8.53
CA ASP A 145 -10.84 -9.07 -9.76
C ASP A 145 -11.87 -9.53 -10.80
N VAL A 146 -12.79 -10.44 -10.44
CA VAL A 146 -13.76 -11.03 -11.37
C VAL A 146 -14.64 -10.00 -12.11
N CYS A 147 -14.76 -8.78 -11.57
CA CYS A 147 -15.47 -7.66 -12.20
C CYS A 147 -14.57 -6.75 -13.08
N GLY A 148 -13.34 -7.16 -13.39
CA GLY A 148 -12.36 -6.34 -14.14
C GLY A 148 -11.66 -5.26 -13.31
N SER A 149 -12.01 -5.15 -12.02
CA SER A 149 -11.33 -4.30 -11.02
C SER A 149 -11.44 -4.95 -9.65
N ILE A 150 -10.58 -4.55 -8.70
CA ILE A 150 -10.57 -5.13 -7.35
C ILE A 150 -11.87 -4.78 -6.62
N GLY A 151 -12.59 -5.82 -6.24
CA GLY A 151 -13.76 -5.74 -5.37
C GLY A 151 -13.73 -6.82 -4.29
N PHE A 152 -14.80 -6.87 -3.51
CA PHE A 152 -14.94 -7.71 -2.34
C PHE A 152 -16.14 -8.65 -2.49
N ILE A 153 -15.92 -9.95 -2.35
CA ILE A 153 -16.96 -10.99 -2.35
C ILE A 153 -17.06 -11.63 -0.97
N HIS A 154 -18.28 -11.74 -0.43
CA HIS A 154 -18.50 -12.35 0.89
C HIS A 154 -18.17 -13.84 0.90
N ALA A 155 -17.65 -14.34 2.02
CA ALA A 155 -17.24 -15.73 2.20
C ALA A 155 -18.38 -16.72 1.91
N ASP A 156 -19.62 -16.40 2.27
CA ASP A 156 -20.79 -17.26 2.03
C ASP A 156 -21.10 -17.50 0.54
N GLN A 157 -20.49 -16.73 -0.37
CA GLN A 157 -20.71 -16.84 -1.82
C GLN A 157 -19.64 -17.70 -2.52
N VAL A 158 -18.59 -18.10 -1.80
CA VAL A 158 -17.41 -18.78 -2.38
C VAL A 158 -17.04 -20.05 -1.61
N ARG A 159 -16.37 -20.97 -2.30
CA ARG A 159 -15.74 -22.17 -1.71
C ARG A 159 -14.32 -22.30 -2.21
N PHE A 160 -13.41 -22.77 -1.36
CA PHE A 160 -12.03 -23.07 -1.73
C PHE A 160 -11.89 -24.55 -2.08
#